data_AF-A0A975FM12-F1
#
_entry.id   AF-A0A975FM12-F1
#
_cell.length_a   1.000
_cell.length_b   1.000
_cell.length_c   1.000
_cell.angle_alpha   90.00
_cell.angle_beta   90.00
_cell.angle_gamma   90.00
#
_symmetry.space_group_name_H-M   'P 1'
#
loop_
_entity.id
_entity.type
_entity.pdbx_description
1 polymer ?
#
loop_
_entity_poly.entity_id
_entity_poly.type
_entity_poly.pdbx_seq_one_letter_code
_entity_poly.pdbx_strand_id
1 'polypeptide(L)'
;MASNDRQAREERARLRTYQARQESHRLKEHRRVRDNVIASVALVAVAALAIWAQLFYFSGGPGAPDPVASPSATPAPSAAEGENQGDVPSPEIAEGRSWTGTLTLNDTIPLGIELDGAAAPQAVSSEISLIQAGFYDGLACHRLTTSGLFVLQCGDPAGDGTGGPGYSYGPIENAPADGQYPAGTIAMARAADPYSQGSQFFIVYDDTELPGDTGGYSVIGRVTSGLDQLKSGIVDGGVEGGASDGAPATPVKITGFTIE
;
A
#
# COMPACT_ATOMS: atom_id res chain seq x y z
N MET A 1 56.63 71.56 -4.24
CA MET A 1 56.80 70.10 -4.39
C MET A 1 56.73 69.32 -3.06
N ALA A 2 57.08 69.89 -1.90
CA ALA A 2 57.08 69.16 -0.62
C ALA A 2 55.69 68.83 0.00
N SER A 3 54.63 69.59 -0.34
CA SER A 3 53.27 69.39 0.20
C SER A 3 52.56 68.16 -0.40
N ASN A 4 52.67 67.97 -1.72
CA ASN A 4 52.05 66.85 -2.42
C ASN A 4 52.62 65.50 -1.97
N ASP A 5 53.91 65.47 -1.63
CA ASP A 5 54.60 64.26 -1.18
C ASP A 5 54.25 63.88 0.27
N ARG A 6 53.77 64.83 1.09
CA ARG A 6 53.17 64.52 2.41
C ARG A 6 51.75 63.98 2.25
N GLN A 7 50.93 64.60 1.40
CA GLN A 7 49.56 64.14 1.13
C GLN A 7 49.56 62.71 0.56
N ALA A 8 50.44 62.40 -0.39
CA ALA A 8 50.58 61.05 -0.95
C ALA A 8 51.00 59.99 0.09
N ARG A 9 51.81 60.38 1.09
CA ARG A 9 52.19 59.48 2.20
C ARG A 9 51.03 59.22 3.15
N GLU A 10 50.25 60.23 3.47
CA GLU A 10 49.06 60.11 4.33
C GLU A 10 47.97 59.27 3.67
N GLU A 11 47.72 59.44 2.38
CA GLU A 11 46.77 58.62 1.62
C GLU A 11 47.20 57.15 1.58
N ARG A 12 48.49 56.87 1.33
CA ARG A 12 49.03 55.50 1.38
C ARG A 12 48.92 54.90 2.78
N ALA A 13 49.13 55.69 3.83
CA ALA A 13 48.96 55.22 5.21
C ALA A 13 47.49 54.89 5.54
N ARG A 14 46.55 55.71 5.05
CA ARG A 14 45.10 55.48 5.17
C ARG A 14 44.65 54.24 4.38
N LEU A 15 45.16 54.05 3.17
CA LEU A 15 44.86 52.86 2.36
C LEU A 15 45.37 51.58 3.03
N ARG A 16 46.58 51.59 3.58
CA ARG A 16 47.11 50.42 4.32
C ARG A 16 46.29 50.11 5.57
N THR A 17 45.87 51.12 6.32
CA THR A 17 45.03 50.91 7.51
C THR A 17 43.62 50.44 7.14
N TYR A 18 43.07 50.91 6.02
CA TYR A 18 41.80 50.43 5.48
C TYR A 18 41.91 48.97 5.01
N GLN A 19 42.94 48.63 4.25
CA GLN A 19 43.21 47.26 3.77
C GLN A 19 43.44 46.28 4.93
N ALA A 20 44.24 46.66 5.93
CA ALA A 20 44.48 45.84 7.12
C ALA A 20 43.19 45.58 7.92
N ARG A 21 42.30 46.59 8.01
CA ARG A 21 40.97 46.41 8.61
C ARG A 21 40.12 45.44 7.79
N GLN A 22 40.09 45.59 6.47
CA GLN A 22 39.29 44.73 5.59
C GLN A 22 39.72 43.26 5.66
N GLU A 23 41.03 42.96 5.68
CA GLU A 23 41.55 41.61 5.87
C GLU A 23 41.18 41.03 7.24
N SER A 24 41.28 41.84 8.30
CA SER A 24 40.90 41.39 9.65
C SER A 24 39.41 41.06 9.76
N HIS A 25 38.54 41.79 9.05
CA HIS A 25 37.11 41.53 8.99
C HIS A 25 36.79 40.25 8.21
N ARG A 26 37.41 40.07 7.04
CA ARG A 26 37.22 38.88 6.19
C ARG A 26 37.69 37.60 6.90
N LEU A 27 38.82 37.65 7.61
CA LEU A 27 39.31 36.52 8.41
C LEU A 27 38.40 36.20 9.61
N LYS A 28 37.75 37.20 10.22
CA LYS A 28 36.78 37.00 11.32
C LYS A 28 35.48 36.37 10.82
N GLU A 29 34.97 36.78 9.66
CA GLU A 29 33.75 36.20 9.07
C GLU A 29 33.97 34.75 8.63
N HIS A 30 35.07 34.45 7.95
CA HIS A 30 35.38 33.07 7.57
C HIS A 30 35.56 32.14 8.77
N ARG A 31 36.15 32.63 9.87
CA ARG A 31 36.26 31.83 11.12
C ARG A 31 34.88 31.57 11.73
N ARG A 32 34.02 32.58 11.83
CA ARG A 32 32.66 32.43 12.39
C ARG A 32 31.80 31.45 11.58
N VAL A 33 31.85 31.52 10.25
CA VAL A 33 31.08 30.61 9.39
C VAL A 33 31.58 29.18 9.55
N ARG A 34 32.91 28.97 9.54
CA ARG A 34 33.49 27.64 9.73
C ARG A 34 33.14 27.06 11.11
N ASP A 35 33.26 27.86 12.16
CA ASP A 35 33.01 27.40 13.52
C ASP A 35 31.50 27.08 13.73
N ASN A 36 30.60 27.87 13.13
CA ASN A 36 29.16 27.58 13.12
C ASN A 36 28.83 26.29 12.34
N VAL A 37 29.44 26.07 11.16
CA VAL A 37 29.23 24.85 10.37
C VAL A 37 29.72 23.61 11.12
N ILE A 38 30.90 23.68 11.76
CA ILE A 38 31.42 22.59 12.58
C ILE A 38 30.50 22.30 13.76
N ALA A 39 29.99 23.34 14.44
CA ALA A 39 29.04 23.19 15.52
C ALA A 39 27.71 22.57 15.05
N SER A 40 27.18 22.97 13.88
CA SER A 40 25.96 22.40 13.30
C SER A 40 26.14 20.93 12.92
N VAL A 41 27.26 20.57 12.28
CA VAL A 41 27.56 19.18 11.92
C VAL A 41 27.73 18.31 13.17
N ALA A 42 28.42 18.82 14.20
CA ALA A 42 28.55 18.14 15.48
C ALA A 42 27.19 17.92 16.17
N LEU A 43 26.31 18.93 16.14
CA LEU A 43 24.96 18.81 16.70
C LEU A 43 24.13 17.74 15.99
N VAL A 44 24.16 17.72 14.65
CA VAL A 44 23.43 16.72 13.85
C VAL A 44 23.98 15.32 14.09
N ALA A 45 25.30 15.16 14.18
CA ALA A 45 25.93 13.88 14.49
C ALA A 45 25.54 13.36 15.89
N VAL A 46 25.51 14.24 16.90
CA VAL A 46 25.05 13.90 18.26
C VAL A 46 23.57 13.51 18.26
N ALA A 47 22.72 14.23 17.53
CA ALA A 47 21.30 13.89 17.40
C ALA A 47 21.09 12.54 16.70
N ALA A 48 21.82 12.27 15.62
CA ALA A 48 21.76 10.99 14.92
C ALA A 48 22.25 9.83 15.80
N LEU A 49 23.32 10.03 16.57
CA LEU A 49 23.80 9.04 17.54
C LEU A 49 22.81 8.82 18.68
N ALA A 50 22.13 9.85 19.15
CA ALA A 50 21.09 9.74 20.17
C ALA A 50 19.88 8.95 19.64
N ILE A 51 19.42 9.25 18.42
CA ILE A 51 18.32 8.51 17.76
C ILE A 51 18.72 7.05 17.54
N TRP A 52 19.93 6.79 17.06
CA TRP A 52 20.42 5.43 16.83
C TRP A 52 20.56 4.65 18.14
N ALA A 53 21.08 5.26 19.20
CA ALA A 53 21.15 4.65 20.52
C ALA A 53 19.76 4.37 21.11
N GLN A 54 18.79 5.26 20.86
CA GLN A 54 17.42 5.09 21.32
C GLN A 54 16.71 3.95 20.58
N LEU A 55 16.87 3.86 19.25
CA LEU A 55 16.38 2.72 18.45
C LEU A 55 17.01 1.42 18.93
N PHE A 56 18.34 1.37 19.10
CA PHE A 56 19.03 0.18 19.60
C PHE A 56 18.57 -0.23 21.00
N TYR A 57 18.37 0.73 21.92
CA TYR A 57 17.92 0.47 23.29
C TYR A 57 16.51 -0.12 23.36
N PHE A 58 15.58 0.36 22.51
CA PHE A 58 14.18 -0.10 22.50
C PHE A 58 13.92 -1.31 21.59
N SER A 59 14.74 -1.56 20.57
CA SER A 59 14.54 -2.67 19.63
C SER A 59 15.43 -3.89 19.89
N GLY A 60 16.53 -3.75 20.64
CA GLY A 60 17.47 -4.87 20.87
C GLY A 60 18.34 -4.77 22.12
N GLY A 61 18.14 -3.75 22.96
CA GLY A 61 18.90 -3.51 24.19
C GLY A 61 18.10 -3.81 25.46
N PRO A 62 18.71 -3.66 26.65
CA PRO A 62 18.12 -4.03 27.95
C PRO A 62 16.90 -3.20 28.39
N GLY A 63 16.44 -2.25 27.56
CA GLY A 63 15.17 -1.53 27.72
C GLY A 63 14.07 -1.99 26.76
N ALA A 64 14.36 -2.97 25.90
CA ALA A 64 13.33 -3.74 25.23
C ALA A 64 12.49 -4.39 26.33
N PRO A 65 11.15 -4.25 26.32
CA PRO A 65 10.31 -4.96 27.27
C PRO A 65 10.62 -6.46 27.13
N ASP A 66 10.81 -7.14 28.27
CA ASP A 66 10.71 -8.60 28.27
C ASP A 66 9.44 -8.97 27.50
N PRO A 67 9.44 -10.03 26.66
CA PRO A 67 8.23 -10.48 26.01
C PRO A 67 7.26 -10.97 27.08
N VAL A 68 6.50 -10.02 27.64
CA VAL A 68 5.32 -10.29 28.40
C VAL A 68 4.38 -10.84 27.35
N ALA A 69 4.08 -12.12 27.47
CA ALA A 69 2.94 -12.71 26.80
C ALA A 69 1.73 -11.83 27.14
N SER A 70 1.40 -10.88 26.25
CA SER A 70 0.02 -10.43 26.13
C SER A 70 -0.79 -11.68 25.90
N PRO A 71 -1.95 -11.85 26.57
CA PRO A 71 -2.83 -12.93 26.23
C PRO A 71 -3.11 -12.76 24.76
N SER A 72 -2.54 -13.66 23.96
CA SER A 72 -3.05 -13.96 22.64
C SER A 72 -4.55 -14.03 22.86
N ALA A 73 -5.29 -13.12 22.22
CA ALA A 73 -6.72 -13.32 22.07
C ALA A 73 -6.88 -14.80 21.74
N THR A 74 -7.65 -15.49 22.57
CA THR A 74 -8.08 -16.87 22.33
C THR A 74 -8.20 -17.01 20.83
N PRO A 75 -7.45 -17.90 20.15
CA PRO A 75 -7.74 -18.16 18.76
C PRO A 75 -9.24 -18.47 18.74
N ALA A 76 -10.00 -17.58 18.10
CA ALA A 76 -11.31 -17.96 17.59
C ALA A 76 -11.06 -19.32 16.92
N PRO A 77 -11.84 -20.34 17.31
CA PRO A 77 -11.44 -21.74 17.18
C PRO A 77 -10.78 -21.92 15.83
N SER A 78 -9.49 -22.30 15.86
CA SER A 78 -8.80 -22.80 14.67
C SER A 78 -9.75 -23.82 14.10
N ALA A 79 -10.39 -23.50 12.97
CA ALA A 79 -11.14 -24.52 12.31
C ALA A 79 -10.23 -25.70 12.04
N ALA A 80 -10.87 -26.84 12.01
CA ALA A 80 -10.29 -27.99 11.37
C ALA A 80 -9.74 -27.54 10.01
N GLU A 81 -8.44 -27.74 9.79
CA GLU A 81 -7.85 -27.60 8.47
C GLU A 81 -8.71 -28.41 7.49
N GLY A 82 -9.25 -27.75 6.46
CA GLY A 82 -10.03 -28.40 5.41
C GLY A 82 -11.55 -28.29 5.49
N GLU A 83 -12.13 -27.42 6.33
CA GLU A 83 -13.58 -27.22 6.40
C GLU A 83 -14.00 -25.75 6.34
N ASN A 84 -15.20 -25.51 5.80
CA ASN A 84 -15.87 -24.22 5.80
C ASN A 84 -16.23 -23.79 7.24
N GLN A 85 -16.18 -22.49 7.53
CA GLN A 85 -16.48 -21.93 8.85
C GLN A 85 -17.56 -20.86 8.78
N GLY A 86 -18.44 -20.83 9.77
CA GLY A 86 -19.53 -19.86 9.85
C GLY A 86 -20.65 -20.13 8.85
N ASP A 87 -21.47 -19.12 8.60
CA ASP A 87 -22.66 -19.22 7.76
C ASP A 87 -22.30 -19.05 6.27
N VAL A 88 -21.55 -20.01 5.72
CA VAL A 88 -21.18 -20.02 4.30
C VAL A 88 -22.42 -20.23 3.41
N PRO A 89 -22.69 -19.36 2.41
CA PRO A 89 -23.82 -19.51 1.51
C PRO A 89 -23.77 -20.81 0.70
N SER A 90 -24.95 -21.35 0.33
CA SER A 90 -25.03 -22.56 -0.50
C SER A 90 -24.39 -22.33 -1.88
N PRO A 91 -23.57 -23.27 -2.40
CA PRO A 91 -22.99 -23.18 -3.74
C PRO A 91 -24.04 -23.24 -4.86
N GLU A 92 -25.29 -23.60 -4.55
CA GLU A 92 -26.40 -23.63 -5.52
C GLU A 92 -26.83 -22.22 -5.98
N ILE A 93 -26.49 -21.17 -5.22
CA ILE A 93 -26.82 -19.77 -5.57
C ILE A 93 -26.16 -19.36 -6.90
N ALA A 94 -25.00 -19.92 -7.21
CA ALA A 94 -24.30 -19.69 -8.46
C ALA A 94 -25.05 -20.25 -9.69
N GLU A 95 -26.02 -21.15 -9.50
CA GLU A 95 -26.87 -21.76 -10.54
C GLU A 95 -26.10 -22.47 -11.67
N GLY A 96 -24.77 -22.66 -11.53
CA GLY A 96 -23.92 -23.22 -12.57
C GLY A 96 -23.94 -22.41 -13.88
N ARG A 97 -24.15 -21.10 -13.80
CA ARG A 97 -24.22 -20.20 -14.96
C ARG A 97 -23.31 -18.99 -14.81
N SER A 98 -23.12 -18.27 -15.91
CA SER A 98 -22.52 -16.94 -15.88
C SER A 98 -23.52 -15.91 -15.33
N TRP A 99 -23.00 -15.01 -14.51
CA TRP A 99 -23.71 -13.86 -13.98
C TRP A 99 -23.03 -12.59 -14.47
N THR A 100 -23.81 -11.59 -14.89
CA THR A 100 -23.25 -10.34 -15.41
C THR A 100 -23.66 -9.17 -14.54
N GLY A 101 -22.83 -8.13 -14.50
CA GLY A 101 -23.06 -7.05 -13.55
C GLY A 101 -22.21 -5.82 -13.80
N THR A 102 -22.29 -4.89 -12.86
CA THR A 102 -21.45 -3.70 -12.84
C THR A 102 -20.88 -3.48 -11.44
N LEU A 103 -19.55 -3.35 -11.36
CA LEU A 103 -18.85 -2.84 -10.21
C LEU A 103 -18.52 -1.37 -10.46
N THR A 104 -19.04 -0.46 -9.64
CA THR A 104 -18.79 0.98 -9.76
C THR A 104 -17.83 1.42 -8.66
N LEU A 105 -16.73 2.06 -9.07
CA LEU A 105 -15.75 2.64 -8.16
C LEU A 105 -15.85 4.18 -8.18
N ASN A 106 -15.79 4.80 -7.01
CA ASN A 106 -15.79 6.25 -6.83
C ASN A 106 -16.89 6.99 -7.63
N ASP A 107 -18.08 6.40 -7.74
CA ASP A 107 -19.26 6.88 -8.47
C ASP A 107 -19.09 7.09 -9.99
N THR A 108 -17.88 6.95 -10.52
CA THR A 108 -17.49 7.49 -11.83
C THR A 108 -16.79 6.47 -12.73
N ILE A 109 -16.32 5.36 -12.16
CA ILE A 109 -15.60 4.31 -12.88
C ILE A 109 -16.47 3.04 -12.89
N PRO A 110 -17.31 2.83 -13.93
CA PRO A 110 -18.08 1.62 -14.09
C PRO A 110 -17.23 0.50 -14.72
N LEU A 111 -17.19 -0.65 -14.08
CA LEU A 111 -16.58 -1.87 -14.58
C LEU A 111 -17.68 -2.87 -14.89
N GLY A 112 -17.88 -3.20 -16.17
CA GLY A 112 -18.70 -4.34 -16.53
C GLY A 112 -18.00 -5.62 -16.09
N ILE A 113 -18.72 -6.57 -15.52
CA ILE A 113 -18.16 -7.82 -15.01
C ILE A 113 -18.98 -9.03 -15.45
N GLU A 114 -18.33 -10.18 -15.47
CA GLU A 114 -18.94 -11.50 -15.66
C GLU A 114 -18.33 -12.46 -14.63
N LEU A 115 -19.16 -13.12 -13.83
CA LEU A 115 -18.77 -14.15 -12.86
C LEU A 115 -19.19 -15.53 -13.34
N ASP A 116 -18.32 -16.53 -13.22
CA ASP A 116 -18.51 -17.90 -13.71
C ASP A 116 -18.90 -18.85 -12.56
N GLY A 117 -20.21 -18.96 -12.33
CA GLY A 117 -20.78 -19.84 -11.32
C GLY A 117 -20.63 -21.33 -11.60
N ALA A 118 -20.27 -21.73 -12.83
CA ALA A 118 -19.96 -23.12 -13.14
C ALA A 118 -18.52 -23.48 -12.76
N ALA A 119 -17.58 -22.56 -12.97
CA ALA A 119 -16.16 -22.78 -12.68
C ALA A 119 -15.83 -22.62 -11.18
N ALA A 120 -16.47 -21.67 -10.49
CA ALA A 120 -16.23 -21.38 -9.07
C ALA A 120 -17.54 -21.25 -8.27
N PRO A 121 -18.32 -22.34 -8.13
CA PRO A 121 -19.68 -22.29 -7.58
C PRO A 121 -19.76 -21.78 -6.14
N GLN A 122 -18.84 -22.16 -5.25
CA GLN A 122 -18.88 -21.69 -3.86
C GLN A 122 -18.49 -20.22 -3.75
N ALA A 123 -17.41 -19.81 -4.44
CA ALA A 123 -16.92 -18.44 -4.41
C ALA A 123 -17.91 -17.46 -5.06
N VAL A 124 -18.47 -17.80 -6.23
CA VAL A 124 -19.48 -16.97 -6.90
C VAL A 124 -20.77 -16.90 -6.08
N SER A 125 -21.18 -17.98 -5.41
CA SER A 125 -22.35 -17.95 -4.52
C SER A 125 -22.16 -17.02 -3.33
N SER A 126 -20.96 -17.03 -2.73
CA SER A 126 -20.58 -16.08 -1.67
C SER A 126 -20.65 -14.65 -2.19
N GLU A 127 -20.05 -14.39 -3.35
CA GLU A 127 -20.02 -13.06 -3.97
C GLU A 127 -21.42 -12.53 -4.28
N ILE A 128 -22.29 -13.33 -4.92
CA ILE A 128 -23.69 -12.98 -5.20
C ILE A 128 -24.44 -12.65 -3.91
N SER A 129 -24.27 -13.46 -2.86
CA SER A 129 -24.95 -13.26 -1.58
C SER A 129 -24.54 -11.94 -0.93
N LEU A 130 -23.25 -11.61 -0.95
CA LEU A 130 -22.71 -10.37 -0.39
C LEU A 130 -23.13 -9.14 -1.22
N ILE A 131 -23.12 -9.24 -2.54
CA ILE A 131 -23.63 -8.20 -3.46
C ILE A 131 -25.10 -7.91 -3.17
N GLN A 132 -25.95 -8.93 -3.13
CA GLN A 132 -27.39 -8.77 -2.89
C GLN A 132 -27.71 -8.24 -1.49
N ALA A 133 -26.84 -8.49 -0.51
CA ALA A 133 -26.94 -7.95 0.84
C ALA A 133 -26.45 -6.49 0.97
N GLY A 134 -25.88 -5.91 -0.09
CA GLY A 134 -25.26 -4.58 -0.04
C GLY A 134 -23.97 -4.53 0.79
N PHE A 135 -23.32 -5.68 1.01
CA PHE A 135 -22.15 -5.79 1.89
C PHE A 135 -20.98 -4.91 1.43
N TYR A 136 -20.80 -4.78 0.11
CA TYR A 136 -19.68 -4.06 -0.49
C TYR A 136 -19.87 -2.54 -0.54
N ASP A 137 -21.07 -2.02 -0.25
CA ASP A 137 -21.37 -0.61 -0.41
C ASP A 137 -20.53 0.26 0.53
N GLY A 138 -19.71 1.13 -0.06
CA GLY A 138 -18.81 2.03 0.64
C GLY A 138 -17.49 1.40 1.10
N LEU A 139 -17.28 0.09 0.87
CA LEU A 139 -16.03 -0.57 1.22
C LEU A 139 -14.87 -0.08 0.35
N ALA A 140 -13.67 -0.06 0.93
CA ALA A 140 -12.47 0.41 0.25
C ALA A 140 -11.81 -0.68 -0.60
N CYS A 141 -11.15 -0.25 -1.68
CA CYS A 141 -10.04 -1.02 -2.24
C CYS A 141 -8.77 -0.59 -1.51
N HIS A 142 -8.36 -1.39 -0.54
CA HIS A 142 -7.33 -1.02 0.44
C HIS A 142 -5.91 -1.28 -0.07
N ARG A 143 -5.73 -2.01 -1.17
CA ARG A 143 -4.41 -2.38 -1.67
C ARG A 143 -4.32 -2.32 -3.20
N LEU A 144 -3.30 -1.62 -3.68
CA LEU A 144 -2.87 -1.55 -5.07
C LEU A 144 -1.40 -1.96 -5.13
N THR A 145 -1.07 -2.93 -5.98
CA THR A 145 0.32 -3.29 -6.30
C THR A 145 0.63 -2.85 -7.72
N THR A 146 1.75 -2.17 -7.95
CA THR A 146 2.17 -1.60 -9.26
C THR A 146 3.49 -2.15 -9.81
N SER A 147 4.09 -3.11 -9.13
CA SER A 147 5.32 -3.78 -9.58
C SER A 147 5.31 -5.23 -9.14
N GLY A 148 5.73 -6.12 -10.04
CA GLY A 148 5.77 -7.57 -9.81
C GLY A 148 4.38 -8.20 -9.90
N LEU A 149 3.41 -7.65 -9.18
CA LEU A 149 1.99 -7.98 -9.28
C LEU A 149 1.19 -6.73 -9.71
N PHE A 150 0.15 -6.93 -10.52
CA PHE A 150 -0.67 -5.83 -11.05
C PHE A 150 -2.15 -5.98 -10.63
N VAL A 151 -2.40 -5.79 -9.34
CA VAL A 151 -3.72 -6.04 -8.74
C VAL A 151 -4.25 -4.84 -7.96
N LEU A 152 -5.58 -4.64 -8.00
CA LEU A 152 -6.33 -3.81 -7.07
C LEU A 152 -7.23 -4.72 -6.22
N GLN A 153 -7.03 -4.73 -4.90
CA GLN A 153 -7.73 -5.58 -3.94
C GLN A 153 -8.74 -4.78 -3.12
N CYS A 154 -9.95 -5.34 -2.98
CA CYS A 154 -11.11 -4.73 -2.35
C CYS A 154 -11.87 -5.75 -1.48
N GLY A 155 -13.01 -5.34 -0.92
CA GLY A 155 -13.96 -6.24 -0.25
C GLY A 155 -13.66 -6.51 1.22
N ASP A 156 -12.79 -5.70 1.84
CA ASP A 156 -12.53 -5.77 3.28
C ASP A 156 -13.36 -4.73 4.06
N PRO A 157 -14.25 -5.14 4.98
CA PRO A 157 -15.00 -4.21 5.83
C PRO A 157 -14.13 -3.43 6.83
N ALA A 158 -12.96 -3.94 7.23
CA ALA A 158 -12.03 -3.22 8.09
C ALA A 158 -11.19 -2.19 7.30
N GLY A 159 -10.97 -2.46 6.01
CA GLY A 159 -10.20 -1.61 5.10
C GLY A 159 -8.68 -1.68 5.29
N ASP A 160 -8.18 -2.67 6.03
CA ASP A 160 -6.76 -2.86 6.37
C ASP A 160 -6.20 -4.24 5.95
N GLY A 161 -7.02 -5.04 5.28
CA GLY A 161 -6.74 -6.39 4.81
C GLY A 161 -7.15 -7.50 5.79
N THR A 162 -7.65 -7.16 7.00
CA THR A 162 -7.87 -8.17 8.06
C THR A 162 -9.32 -8.59 8.25
N GLY A 163 -10.29 -7.87 7.68
CA GLY A 163 -11.70 -8.19 7.82
C GLY A 163 -12.23 -9.18 6.79
N GLY A 164 -13.50 -9.53 6.97
CA GLY A 164 -14.22 -10.48 6.13
C GLY A 164 -15.71 -10.54 6.48
N PRO A 165 -16.47 -11.47 5.88
CA PRO A 165 -17.93 -11.50 5.99
C PRO A 165 -18.45 -12.24 7.24
N GLY A 166 -17.56 -12.63 8.15
CA GLY A 166 -17.89 -13.44 9.33
C GLY A 166 -17.90 -14.95 9.08
N TYR A 167 -17.53 -15.39 7.88
CA TYR A 167 -17.34 -16.79 7.52
C TYR A 167 -16.09 -16.95 6.65
N SER A 168 -15.60 -18.19 6.51
CA SER A 168 -14.54 -18.55 5.56
C SER A 168 -14.87 -19.84 4.83
N TYR A 169 -14.44 -19.95 3.58
CA TYR A 169 -14.75 -21.12 2.75
C TYR A 169 -13.58 -21.56 1.87
N GLY A 170 -13.70 -22.79 1.39
CA GLY A 170 -12.86 -23.37 0.36
C GLY A 170 -13.40 -24.72 -0.13
N PRO A 171 -12.57 -25.51 -0.82
CA PRO A 171 -11.19 -25.21 -1.22
C PRO A 171 -11.12 -24.14 -2.32
N ILE A 172 -9.91 -23.85 -2.81
CA ILE A 172 -9.68 -23.01 -3.99
C ILE A 172 -10.40 -23.61 -5.20
N GLU A 173 -11.08 -22.78 -5.99
CA GLU A 173 -11.84 -23.16 -7.19
C GLU A 173 -11.27 -22.47 -8.43
N ASN A 174 -11.06 -23.20 -9.53
CA ASN A 174 -10.67 -22.60 -10.82
C ASN A 174 -9.37 -21.76 -10.80
N ALA A 175 -8.36 -22.15 -10.02
CA ALA A 175 -7.05 -21.51 -10.10
C ALA A 175 -6.26 -21.96 -11.35
N PRO A 176 -5.69 -21.04 -12.15
CA PRO A 176 -4.81 -21.35 -13.27
C PRO A 176 -3.59 -22.17 -12.85
N ALA A 177 -3.39 -23.33 -13.48
CA ALA A 177 -2.30 -24.25 -13.15
C ALA A 177 -0.90 -23.70 -13.51
N ASP A 178 -0.83 -22.77 -14.46
CA ASP A 178 0.39 -22.09 -14.87
C ASP A 178 0.66 -20.80 -14.09
N GLY A 179 -0.21 -20.44 -13.13
CA GLY A 179 -0.09 -19.24 -12.32
C GLY A 179 -0.37 -17.94 -13.07
N GLN A 180 -0.83 -17.99 -14.33
CA GLN A 180 -1.05 -16.82 -15.15
C GLN A 180 -2.47 -16.28 -14.98
N TYR A 181 -2.57 -15.01 -14.60
CA TYR A 181 -3.83 -14.28 -14.48
C TYR A 181 -3.79 -13.10 -15.45
N PRO A 182 -4.48 -13.19 -16.61
CA PRO A 182 -4.51 -12.11 -17.59
C PRO A 182 -5.20 -10.86 -17.05
N ALA A 183 -4.90 -9.71 -17.67
CA ALA A 183 -5.59 -8.45 -17.42
C ALA A 183 -7.11 -8.61 -17.54
N GLY A 184 -7.83 -8.08 -16.56
CA GLY A 184 -9.27 -8.19 -16.40
C GLY A 184 -9.71 -9.35 -15.49
N THR A 185 -8.83 -10.27 -15.06
CA THR A 185 -9.23 -11.37 -14.17
C THR A 185 -9.74 -10.85 -12.82
N ILE A 186 -10.82 -11.47 -12.31
CA ILE A 186 -11.33 -11.24 -10.95
C ILE A 186 -11.15 -12.54 -10.15
N ALA A 187 -10.45 -12.46 -9.02
CA ALA A 187 -10.16 -13.62 -8.18
C ALA A 187 -10.27 -13.32 -6.69
N MET A 188 -10.51 -14.36 -5.89
CA MET A 188 -10.66 -14.25 -4.44
C MET A 188 -9.31 -14.10 -3.75
N ALA A 189 -9.18 -13.10 -2.88
CA ALA A 189 -8.04 -13.02 -1.97
C ALA A 189 -8.19 -14.04 -0.83
N ARG A 190 -7.06 -14.52 -0.31
CA ARG A 190 -7.02 -15.54 0.74
C ARG A 190 -5.69 -15.52 1.49
N ALA A 191 -5.68 -16.10 2.68
CA ALA A 191 -4.45 -16.47 3.38
C ALA A 191 -3.92 -17.81 2.84
N ALA A 192 -2.83 -18.33 3.43
CA ALA A 192 -2.19 -19.57 2.97
C ALA A 192 -3.05 -20.84 3.09
N ASP A 193 -4.13 -20.83 3.88
CA ASP A 193 -5.09 -21.94 3.99
C ASP A 193 -6.09 -21.92 2.81
N PRO A 194 -6.25 -23.00 2.02
CA PRO A 194 -7.22 -23.07 0.93
C PRO A 194 -8.68 -22.80 1.32
N TYR A 195 -9.02 -22.91 2.61
CA TYR A 195 -10.34 -22.64 3.18
C TYR A 195 -10.50 -21.25 3.81
N SER A 196 -9.57 -20.33 3.52
CA SER A 196 -9.56 -18.96 4.06
C SER A 196 -10.14 -17.90 3.13
N GLN A 197 -10.85 -18.28 2.06
CA GLN A 197 -11.55 -17.31 1.22
C GLN A 197 -12.72 -16.70 1.99
N GLY A 198 -12.97 -15.41 1.77
CA GLY A 198 -14.03 -14.66 2.45
C GLY A 198 -14.71 -13.69 1.49
N SER A 199 -14.65 -12.39 1.78
CA SER A 199 -15.25 -11.33 0.95
C SER A 199 -14.24 -10.55 0.13
N GLN A 200 -12.95 -10.71 0.41
CA GLN A 200 -11.93 -9.94 -0.29
C GLN A 200 -11.67 -10.54 -1.67
N PHE A 201 -11.66 -9.69 -2.68
CA PHE A 201 -11.35 -10.04 -4.06
C PHE A 201 -10.33 -9.06 -4.62
N PHE A 202 -9.69 -9.41 -5.73
CA PHE A 202 -8.85 -8.50 -6.47
C PHE A 202 -9.13 -8.56 -7.97
N ILE A 203 -8.89 -7.41 -8.61
CA ILE A 203 -8.94 -7.23 -10.07
C ILE A 203 -7.51 -7.14 -10.56
N VAL A 204 -7.17 -8.00 -11.50
CA VAL A 204 -5.90 -7.96 -12.22
C VAL A 204 -6.02 -6.91 -13.33
N TYR A 205 -5.25 -5.82 -13.29
CA TYR A 205 -5.36 -4.72 -14.25
C TYR A 205 -4.26 -4.73 -15.33
N ASP A 206 -3.27 -5.60 -15.17
CA ASP A 206 -2.26 -5.94 -16.17
C ASP A 206 -1.88 -7.42 -16.02
N ASP A 207 -1.37 -8.05 -17.08
CA ASP A 207 -1.04 -9.48 -17.05
C ASP A 207 -0.06 -9.77 -15.91
N THR A 208 -0.41 -10.73 -15.05
CA THR A 208 0.38 -11.01 -13.85
C THR A 208 0.52 -12.51 -13.59
N GLU A 209 1.69 -12.90 -13.08
CA GLU A 209 1.91 -14.25 -12.54
C GLU A 209 1.70 -14.20 -11.03
N LEU A 210 0.79 -15.02 -10.49
CA LEU A 210 0.56 -15.12 -9.04
C LEU A 210 1.20 -16.40 -8.48
N PRO A 211 1.74 -16.34 -7.23
CA PRO A 211 2.32 -17.52 -6.60
C PRO A 211 1.33 -18.68 -6.49
N GLY A 212 1.74 -19.85 -6.99
CA GLY A 212 0.97 -21.10 -6.91
C GLY A 212 1.43 -22.04 -5.79
N ASP A 213 2.40 -21.65 -4.97
CA ASP A 213 2.99 -22.45 -3.89
C ASP A 213 1.97 -22.92 -2.84
N THR A 214 0.88 -22.16 -2.66
CA THR A 214 -0.25 -22.51 -1.79
C THR A 214 -1.54 -22.86 -2.56
N GLY A 215 -1.44 -23.17 -3.86
CA GLY A 215 -2.56 -23.58 -4.71
C GLY A 215 -3.19 -22.47 -5.56
N GLY A 216 -2.68 -21.23 -5.49
CA GLY A 216 -3.16 -20.10 -6.27
C GLY A 216 -4.39 -19.41 -5.65
N TYR A 217 -5.21 -18.79 -6.50
CA TYR A 217 -6.36 -17.97 -6.13
C TYR A 217 -7.55 -18.33 -6.99
N SER A 218 -8.74 -18.38 -6.39
CA SER A 218 -9.92 -18.81 -7.12
C SER A 218 -10.33 -17.76 -8.13
N VAL A 219 -10.30 -18.09 -9.43
CA VAL A 219 -10.80 -17.19 -10.47
C VAL A 219 -12.32 -17.32 -10.53
N ILE A 220 -13.00 -16.25 -10.14
CA ILE A 220 -14.47 -16.20 -10.12
C ILE A 220 -15.04 -15.55 -11.37
N GLY A 221 -14.23 -14.86 -12.18
CA GLY A 221 -14.75 -14.11 -13.31
C GLY A 221 -13.75 -13.15 -13.93
N ARG A 222 -14.29 -12.17 -14.66
CA ARG A 222 -13.51 -11.14 -15.36
C ARG A 222 -14.26 -9.83 -15.53
N VAL A 223 -13.49 -8.75 -15.66
CA VAL A 223 -13.93 -7.45 -16.17
C VAL A 223 -14.16 -7.57 -17.67
N THR A 224 -15.34 -7.17 -18.12
CA THR A 224 -15.76 -7.18 -19.54
C THR A 224 -15.67 -5.81 -20.20
N SER A 225 -15.65 -4.73 -19.42
CA SER A 225 -15.49 -3.35 -19.90
C SER A 225 -15.01 -2.42 -18.78
N GLY A 226 -14.41 -1.27 -19.13
CA GLY A 226 -13.99 -0.25 -18.17
C GLY A 226 -12.60 -0.45 -17.55
N LEU A 227 -11.85 -1.48 -17.96
CA LEU A 227 -10.51 -1.73 -17.42
C LEU A 227 -9.52 -0.57 -17.70
N ASP A 228 -9.66 0.10 -18.84
CA ASP A 228 -8.92 1.31 -19.19
C ASP A 228 -9.29 2.51 -18.29
N GLN A 229 -10.55 2.62 -17.89
CA GLN A 229 -11.03 3.62 -16.95
C GLN A 229 -10.50 3.35 -15.54
N LEU A 230 -10.45 2.08 -15.12
CA LEU A 230 -9.77 1.66 -13.89
C LEU A 230 -8.30 2.09 -13.91
N LYS A 231 -7.59 1.82 -15.01
CA LYS A 231 -6.17 2.16 -15.13
C LYS A 231 -5.95 3.66 -15.03
N SER A 232 -6.62 4.44 -15.87
CA SER A 232 -6.45 5.89 -15.91
C SER A 232 -6.99 6.63 -14.67
N GLY A 233 -8.08 6.14 -14.06
CA GLY A 233 -8.73 6.79 -12.93
C GLY A 233 -8.12 6.46 -11.57
N ILE A 234 -7.45 5.30 -11.44
CA ILE A 234 -6.94 4.79 -10.17
C ILE A 234 -5.46 4.40 -10.28
N VAL A 235 -5.13 3.47 -11.17
CA VAL A 235 -3.79 2.84 -11.23
C VAL A 235 -2.70 3.86 -11.58
N ASP A 236 -2.94 4.73 -12.55
CA ASP A 236 -1.99 5.75 -13.00
C ASP A 236 -1.67 6.78 -11.91
N GLY A 237 -2.55 6.92 -10.91
CA GLY A 237 -2.31 7.72 -9.71
C GLY A 237 -1.27 7.08 -8.76
N GLY A 238 -1.04 5.77 -8.89
CA GLY A 238 -0.08 5.02 -8.11
C GLY A 238 -0.52 4.72 -6.68
N VAL A 239 0.44 4.26 -5.89
CA VAL A 239 0.27 3.92 -4.46
C VAL A 239 0.57 5.16 -3.61
N GLU A 240 -0.12 5.29 -2.48
CA GLU A 240 0.14 6.32 -1.48
C GLU A 240 1.63 6.33 -1.09
N GLY A 241 2.22 7.53 -1.05
CA GLY A 241 3.65 7.69 -0.77
C GLY A 241 4.59 7.24 -1.88
N GLY A 242 4.08 6.79 -3.04
CA GLY A 242 4.88 6.40 -4.20
C GLY A 242 5.56 5.03 -4.07
N ALA A 243 5.09 4.19 -3.16
CA ALA A 243 5.52 2.80 -3.06
C ALA A 243 5.02 1.97 -4.26
N SER A 244 5.42 0.70 -4.32
CA SER A 244 4.91 -0.24 -5.31
C SER A 244 3.80 -1.16 -4.80
N ASP A 245 3.51 -1.13 -3.51
CA ASP A 245 2.43 -1.89 -2.87
C ASP A 245 1.92 -1.13 -1.65
N GLY A 246 0.60 -1.09 -1.47
CA GLY A 246 -0.05 -0.39 -0.36
C GLY A 246 -1.38 0.24 -0.77
N ALA A 247 -1.87 1.20 0.02
CA ALA A 247 -3.12 1.89 -0.30
C ALA A 247 -3.02 2.69 -1.62
N PRO A 248 -4.07 2.73 -2.45
CA PRO A 248 -4.09 3.61 -3.62
C PRO A 248 -3.89 5.08 -3.23
N ALA A 249 -3.11 5.83 -4.03
CA ALA A 249 -2.87 7.26 -3.76
C ALA A 249 -4.15 8.10 -3.82
N THR A 250 -5.08 7.71 -4.69
CA THR A 250 -6.47 8.22 -4.68
C THR A 250 -7.32 7.18 -3.96
N PRO A 251 -7.94 7.49 -2.82
CA PRO A 251 -8.80 6.54 -2.12
C PRO A 251 -9.89 5.99 -3.04
N VAL A 252 -10.05 4.67 -3.03
CA VAL A 252 -11.00 3.96 -3.89
C VAL A 252 -12.07 3.32 -3.03
N LYS A 253 -13.34 3.56 -3.37
CA LYS A 253 -14.51 2.95 -2.75
C LYS A 253 -15.38 2.27 -3.77
N ILE A 254 -15.96 1.14 -3.37
CA ILE A 254 -17.05 0.50 -4.07
C ILE A 254 -18.30 1.33 -3.78
N THR A 255 -18.85 1.99 -4.79
CA THR A 255 -20.05 2.83 -4.65
C THR A 255 -21.29 2.18 -5.25
N GLY A 256 -21.11 1.05 -5.93
CA GLY A 256 -22.20 0.18 -6.33
C GLY A 256 -21.66 -1.14 -6.85
N PHE A 257 -22.37 -2.22 -6.55
CA PHE A 257 -22.05 -3.55 -7.04
C PHE A 257 -23.37 -4.25 -7.35
N THR A 258 -23.61 -4.59 -8.62
CA THR A 258 -24.84 -5.24 -9.07
C THR A 258 -24.54 -6.49 -9.88
N ILE A 259 -25.44 -7.48 -9.85
CA ILE A 259 -25.33 -8.74 -10.59
C ILE A 259 -26.71 -9.29 -10.96
N GLU A 260 -26.82 -9.92 -12.13
CA GLU A 260 -28.02 -10.58 -12.69
C GLU A 260 -27.70 -11.84 -13.52
#